data_AF-A0A958S664-F1
#
_entry.id   AF-A0A958S664-F1
#
_cell.length_a   1.000
_cell.length_b   1.000
_cell.length_c   1.000
_cell.angle_alpha   90.00
_cell.angle_beta   90.00
_cell.angle_gamma   90.00
#
_symmetry.space_group_name_H-M   'P 1'
#
loop_
_entity.id
_entity.type
_entity.pdbx_description
1 polymer ?
#
loop_
_entity_poly.entity_id
_entity_poly.type
_entity_poly.pdbx_seq_one_letter_code
_entity_poly.pdbx_strand_id
1 'polypeptide(L)'
;MRKLQLFLFLSVTLAAQGANMPLTARGTCMAHIASWAMRANRLLGLGLPDIVSPTRIEATRHRPGLLTSVTAGSSDNFSKNQLEAARFFGAWFRGFRRLTYLDMLRTQHKIACLGKDGTSPYKTTSAGATYDTRDIAPGKLRMDIASGPLTGRPTVEVNGSANSVRRLKTLLGLDPDKRENWKVEMPHLGSQHYPDVVADAHGNAMHFSPRAENMAVFFEQAGELMAALQDTRWLPLRRVPSVRSWLVDTLSDYYQLAIVGLPFVRINQSLLMGHVNYVLMLHGFEPIEHGLLYLEAAFLPPDLFRQIFRGAVYRANPWIPVAHRDPALPPVFVAR
;
A
#
# COMPACT_ATOMS: atom_id res chain seq x y z
N MET A 1 -42.92 -10.70 31.17
CA MET A 1 -42.87 -10.06 29.83
C MET A 1 -42.99 -8.52 29.91
N ARG A 2 -42.09 -7.83 30.61
CA ARG A 2 -42.07 -6.34 30.69
C ARG A 2 -40.66 -5.71 30.71
N LYS A 3 -39.65 -6.41 30.19
CA LYS A 3 -38.26 -5.88 30.09
C LYS A 3 -37.72 -5.79 28.66
N LEU A 4 -38.50 -6.19 27.65
CA LEU A 4 -38.05 -6.18 26.25
C LEU A 4 -38.46 -4.92 25.46
N GLN A 5 -39.38 -4.10 25.98
CA GLN A 5 -39.86 -2.90 25.30
C GLN A 5 -39.08 -1.62 25.66
N LEU A 6 -38.29 -1.62 26.73
CA LEU A 6 -37.48 -0.45 27.12
C LEU A 6 -36.13 -0.36 26.39
N PHE A 7 -35.68 -1.47 25.77
CA PHE A 7 -34.41 -1.49 25.02
C PHE A 7 -34.55 -1.05 23.55
N LEU A 8 -35.76 -1.14 22.98
CA LEU A 8 -36.01 -0.68 21.61
C LEU A 8 -36.19 0.84 21.51
N PHE A 9 -36.56 1.52 22.60
CA PHE A 9 -36.81 2.97 22.59
C PHE A 9 -35.56 3.83 22.85
N LEU A 10 -34.47 3.26 23.39
CA LEU A 10 -33.22 3.99 23.61
C LEU A 10 -32.25 3.95 22.43
N SER A 11 -32.57 3.17 21.39
CA SER A 11 -31.71 2.99 20.21
C SER A 11 -32.05 3.93 19.04
N VAL A 12 -33.12 4.72 19.16
CA VAL A 12 -33.61 5.60 18.07
C VAL A 12 -33.42 7.09 18.37
N THR A 13 -32.97 7.48 19.57
CA THR A 13 -32.84 8.90 19.98
C THR A 13 -31.39 9.35 20.22
N LEU A 14 -30.41 8.69 19.60
CA LEU A 14 -29.00 9.11 19.55
C LEU A 14 -28.45 9.18 18.12
N ALA A 15 -29.35 9.28 17.14
CA ALA A 15 -29.04 9.53 15.73
C ALA A 15 -29.30 10.98 15.28
N ALA A 16 -29.65 11.88 16.22
CA ALA A 16 -29.96 13.27 15.92
C ALA A 16 -29.37 14.19 16.98
N GLN A 17 -28.06 14.45 16.89
CA GLN A 17 -27.36 15.70 17.27
C GLN A 17 -25.85 15.45 17.30
N GLY A 18 -25.12 16.11 16.40
CA GLY A 18 -23.67 16.01 16.30
C GLY A 18 -23.16 16.53 14.96
N ALA A 19 -23.50 17.78 14.66
CA ALA A 19 -23.10 18.51 13.47
C ALA A 19 -21.59 18.81 13.44
N ASN A 20 -21.07 18.97 12.22
CA ASN A 20 -19.87 19.71 11.83
C ASN A 20 -18.50 19.15 12.29
N MET A 21 -17.98 18.18 11.54
CA MET A 21 -16.53 17.98 11.35
C MET A 21 -16.20 17.93 9.86
N PRO A 22 -15.11 18.56 9.39
CA PRO A 22 -14.72 18.51 7.99
C PRO A 22 -14.32 17.08 7.61
N LEU A 23 -14.96 16.55 6.57
CA LEU A 23 -14.62 15.28 5.92
C LEU A 23 -13.22 15.37 5.30
N THR A 24 -12.18 15.10 6.07
CA THR A 24 -10.86 14.78 5.49
C THR A 24 -10.92 13.35 4.95
N ALA A 25 -10.70 13.20 3.65
CA ALA A 25 -10.65 11.93 2.93
C ALA A 25 -9.63 10.97 3.56
N ARG A 26 -10.08 10.11 4.48
CA ARG A 26 -9.31 8.97 4.98
C ARG A 26 -9.42 7.84 3.97
N GLY A 27 -8.38 7.66 3.18
CA GLY A 27 -8.29 6.60 2.19
C GLY A 27 -8.34 5.23 2.85
N THR A 28 -9.45 4.51 2.69
CA THR A 28 -9.50 3.08 3.01
C THR A 28 -8.98 2.28 1.83
N CYS A 29 -7.86 1.59 1.98
CA CYS A 29 -7.58 0.43 1.15
C CYS A 29 -6.96 -0.72 1.96
N MET A 30 -7.28 -1.94 1.50
CA MET A 30 -6.72 -3.29 1.74
C MET A 30 -6.18 -3.73 3.10
N ALA A 31 -5.56 -2.88 3.91
CA ALA A 31 -5.10 -3.22 5.25
C ALA A 31 -6.23 -3.82 6.10
N HIS A 32 -7.46 -3.31 5.97
CA HIS A 32 -8.61 -3.82 6.71
C HIS A 32 -9.19 -5.13 6.15
N ILE A 33 -9.29 -5.27 4.82
CA ILE A 33 -9.91 -6.45 4.17
C ILE A 33 -8.98 -7.67 4.26
N ALA A 34 -7.68 -7.49 3.99
CA ALA A 34 -6.68 -8.54 4.11
C ALA A 34 -6.45 -8.96 5.58
N SER A 35 -6.44 -7.98 6.50
CA SER A 35 -6.43 -8.20 7.95
C SER A 35 -7.61 -9.08 8.40
N TRP A 36 -8.82 -8.80 7.91
CA TRP A 36 -10.02 -9.57 8.25
C TRP A 36 -9.95 -11.01 7.75
N ALA A 37 -9.68 -11.21 6.46
CA ALA A 37 -9.66 -12.54 5.86
C ALA A 37 -8.58 -13.44 6.49
N MET A 38 -7.41 -12.89 6.84
CA MET A 38 -6.32 -13.66 7.44
C MET A 38 -6.47 -13.85 8.96
N ARG A 39 -7.06 -12.89 9.70
CA ARG A 39 -7.37 -13.09 11.13
C ARG A 39 -8.46 -14.13 11.35
N ALA A 40 -9.48 -14.18 10.49
CA ALA A 40 -10.53 -15.20 10.55
C ALA A 40 -9.92 -16.61 10.42
N ASN A 41 -9.00 -16.83 9.49
CA ASN A 41 -8.30 -18.11 9.34
C ASN A 41 -7.44 -18.47 10.57
N ARG A 42 -6.81 -17.49 11.22
CA ARG A 42 -5.97 -17.73 12.41
C ARG A 42 -6.79 -18.07 13.66
N LEU A 43 -7.94 -17.43 13.85
CA LEU A 43 -8.80 -17.64 15.02
C LEU A 43 -9.58 -18.96 14.95
N LEU A 44 -9.88 -19.44 13.75
CA LEU A 44 -10.67 -20.66 13.56
C LEU A 44 -9.84 -21.96 13.60
N GLY A 45 -8.51 -21.89 13.74
CA GLY A 45 -7.67 -23.09 13.83
C GLY A 45 -7.73 -23.99 12.59
N LEU A 46 -8.29 -23.50 11.48
CA LEU A 46 -8.41 -24.25 10.23
C LEU A 46 -7.04 -24.29 9.57
N GLY A 47 -6.30 -25.38 9.81
CA GLY A 47 -5.18 -25.75 8.96
C GLY A 47 -5.66 -25.73 7.51
N LEU A 48 -5.02 -24.93 6.66
CA LEU A 48 -5.42 -24.74 5.26
C LEU A 48 -5.48 -26.12 4.56
N PRO A 49 -6.66 -26.53 4.08
CA PRO A 49 -6.96 -26.36 2.66
C PRO A 49 -8.38 -25.85 2.39
N ASP A 50 -8.55 -25.22 1.21
CA ASP A 50 -9.79 -24.77 0.56
C ASP A 50 -10.94 -24.26 1.44
N ILE A 51 -11.09 -22.93 1.51
CA ILE A 51 -12.27 -22.31 2.14
C ILE A 51 -12.94 -21.36 1.14
N VAL A 52 -13.91 -21.95 0.44
CA VAL A 52 -15.30 -21.52 0.18
C VAL A 52 -15.59 -20.01 0.19
N SER A 53 -16.26 -19.59 -0.88
CA SER A 53 -16.94 -18.30 -1.10
C SER A 53 -17.71 -17.75 0.12
N PRO A 54 -17.90 -16.42 0.21
CA PRO A 54 -18.39 -15.77 1.41
C PRO A 54 -19.89 -15.95 1.57
N THR A 55 -20.30 -16.84 2.48
CA THR A 55 -21.65 -16.79 3.05
C THR A 55 -21.57 -16.06 4.39
N ARG A 56 -22.16 -14.87 4.41
CA ARG A 56 -22.76 -14.14 5.55
C ARG A 56 -22.55 -14.80 6.94
N ILE A 57 -21.67 -14.25 7.78
CA ILE A 57 -21.61 -14.59 9.21
C ILE A 57 -21.46 -13.31 10.07
N GLU A 58 -22.23 -13.35 11.15
CA GLU A 58 -22.58 -12.32 12.11
C GLU A 58 -21.41 -11.73 12.90
N ALA A 59 -21.57 -10.44 13.19
CA ALA A 59 -20.71 -9.67 14.08
C ALA A 59 -20.71 -10.25 15.50
N THR A 60 -19.59 -10.85 15.91
CA THR A 60 -19.32 -11.11 17.32
C THR A 60 -18.05 -10.39 17.78
N ARG A 61 -18.30 -9.35 18.59
CA ARG A 61 -17.45 -8.73 19.62
C ARG A 61 -15.96 -8.51 19.29
N HIS A 62 -15.60 -7.36 18.70
CA HIS A 62 -14.32 -6.67 19.03
C HIS A 62 -14.31 -5.18 18.61
N ARG A 63 -13.91 -4.32 19.56
CA ARG A 63 -13.65 -2.86 19.54
C ARG A 63 -14.65 -1.96 18.76
N PRO A 64 -15.58 -1.26 19.45
CA PRO A 64 -16.38 -0.20 18.82
C PRO A 64 -15.46 0.98 18.49
N GLY A 65 -15.30 1.27 17.20
CA GLY A 65 -14.52 2.42 16.72
C GLY A 65 -13.70 2.19 15.44
N LEU A 66 -13.54 0.93 15.00
CA LEU A 66 -12.80 0.59 13.77
C LEU A 66 -13.71 0.12 12.62
N LEU A 67 -14.94 0.64 12.57
CA LEU A 67 -15.88 0.41 11.47
C LEU A 67 -15.47 1.30 10.28
N THR A 68 -14.79 0.66 9.33
CA THR A 68 -14.93 0.87 7.87
C THR A 68 -15.55 2.20 7.45
N SER A 69 -14.73 3.21 7.16
CA SER A 69 -15.10 4.20 6.16
C SER A 69 -14.76 3.67 4.76
N VAL A 70 -15.34 2.53 4.36
CA VAL A 70 -15.39 2.25 2.92
C VAL A 70 -16.11 3.46 2.34
N THR A 71 -15.39 4.30 1.59
CA THR A 71 -15.99 5.44 0.91
C THR A 71 -17.21 4.93 0.19
N ALA A 72 -18.39 5.43 0.58
CA ALA A 72 -19.65 5.19 -0.11
C ALA A 72 -19.41 5.48 -1.60
N GLY A 73 -19.25 4.43 -2.42
CA GLY A 73 -18.84 4.56 -3.81
C GLY A 73 -17.85 3.52 -4.35
N SER A 74 -17.22 2.66 -3.53
CA SER A 74 -16.45 1.53 -4.09
C SER A 74 -17.41 0.45 -4.60
N SER A 75 -17.35 0.11 -5.89
CA SER A 75 -18.16 -0.98 -6.44
C SER A 75 -17.82 -2.33 -5.78
N ASP A 76 -18.80 -3.24 -5.72
CA ASP A 76 -18.58 -4.61 -5.23
C ASP A 76 -17.43 -5.31 -5.97
N ASN A 77 -17.29 -5.02 -7.27
CA ASN A 77 -16.22 -5.52 -8.12
C ASN A 77 -14.83 -5.05 -7.65
N PHE A 78 -14.68 -3.81 -7.15
CA PHE A 78 -13.39 -3.34 -6.63
C PHE A 78 -12.88 -4.23 -5.51
N SER A 79 -13.66 -4.39 -4.44
CA SER A 79 -13.26 -5.15 -3.26
C SER A 79 -13.01 -6.63 -3.60
N LYS A 80 -13.86 -7.22 -4.44
CA LYS A 80 -13.71 -8.60 -4.92
C LYS A 80 -12.41 -8.78 -5.71
N ASN A 81 -12.14 -7.90 -6.67
CA ASN A 81 -10.95 -7.99 -7.51
C ASN A 81 -9.66 -7.80 -6.72
N GLN A 82 -9.63 -6.85 -5.77
CA GLN A 82 -8.47 -6.63 -4.93
C GLN A 82 -8.19 -7.84 -4.00
N LEU A 83 -9.25 -8.47 -3.46
CA LEU A 83 -9.11 -9.70 -2.67
C LEU A 83 -8.55 -10.86 -3.52
N GLU A 84 -9.05 -11.04 -4.74
CA GLU A 84 -8.54 -12.07 -5.66
C GLU A 84 -7.08 -11.81 -6.06
N ALA A 85 -6.72 -10.55 -6.31
CA ALA A 85 -5.34 -10.15 -6.58
C ALA A 85 -4.41 -10.44 -5.39
N ALA A 86 -4.86 -10.17 -4.16
CA ALA A 86 -4.11 -10.49 -2.95
C ALA A 86 -3.96 -12.01 -2.74
N ARG A 87 -5.01 -12.80 -3.01
CA ARG A 87 -4.96 -14.27 -3.00
C ARG A 87 -3.97 -14.81 -4.03
N PHE A 88 -3.97 -14.25 -5.24
CA PHE A 88 -3.04 -14.62 -6.29
C PHE A 88 -1.59 -14.37 -5.87
N PHE A 89 -1.28 -13.18 -5.34
CA PHE A 89 0.04 -12.87 -4.80
C PHE A 89 0.44 -13.85 -3.70
N GLY A 90 -0.44 -14.11 -2.72
CA GLY A 90 -0.13 -15.02 -1.63
C GLY A 90 0.16 -16.46 -2.10
N ALA A 91 -0.52 -16.93 -3.14
CA ALA A 91 -0.25 -18.23 -3.74
C ALA A 91 1.12 -18.26 -4.45
N TRP A 92 1.46 -17.21 -5.20
CA TRP A 92 2.77 -17.06 -5.83
C TRP A 92 3.89 -16.97 -4.78
N PHE A 93 3.72 -16.11 -3.76
CA PHE A 93 4.71 -15.90 -2.72
C PHE A 93 5.07 -17.20 -1.98
N ARG A 94 4.07 -18.06 -1.71
CA ARG A 94 4.27 -19.38 -1.10
C ARG A 94 4.89 -20.44 -2.02
N GLY A 95 5.11 -20.12 -3.30
CA GLY A 95 5.68 -21.06 -4.27
C GLY A 95 4.66 -22.01 -4.92
N PHE A 96 3.35 -21.79 -4.74
CA PHE A 96 2.32 -22.58 -5.41
C PHE A 96 2.15 -22.23 -6.89
N ARG A 97 2.82 -21.16 -7.36
CA ARG A 97 2.88 -20.76 -8.76
C ARG A 97 4.32 -20.49 -9.15
N ARG A 98 4.78 -21.12 -10.24
CA ARG A 98 6.11 -20.90 -10.81
C ARG A 98 6.02 -19.82 -11.89
N LEU A 99 5.98 -18.56 -11.46
CA LEU A 99 6.00 -17.39 -12.33
C LEU A 99 7.19 -16.51 -11.96
N THR A 100 7.72 -15.78 -12.93
CA THR A 100 8.66 -14.69 -12.65
C THR A 100 7.95 -13.59 -11.84
N TYR A 101 8.71 -12.73 -11.18
CA TYR A 101 8.15 -11.59 -10.46
C TYR A 101 7.33 -10.67 -11.38
N LEU A 102 7.82 -10.41 -12.60
CA LEU A 102 7.12 -9.59 -13.58
C LEU A 102 5.80 -10.23 -14.05
N ASP A 103 5.79 -11.53 -14.35
CA ASP A 103 4.57 -12.23 -14.75
C ASP A 103 3.54 -12.28 -13.62
N MET A 104 4.02 -12.39 -12.38
CA MET A 104 3.16 -12.26 -11.20
C MET A 104 2.52 -10.87 -11.14
N LEU A 105 3.31 -9.79 -11.25
CA LEU A 105 2.79 -8.43 -11.22
C LEU A 105 1.76 -8.19 -12.31
N ARG A 106 2.07 -8.58 -13.55
CA ARG A 106 1.16 -8.43 -14.70
C ARG A 106 -0.16 -9.15 -14.46
N THR A 107 -0.09 -10.40 -14.00
CA THR A 107 -1.29 -11.20 -13.74
C THR A 107 -2.11 -10.62 -12.59
N GLN A 108 -1.45 -10.24 -11.49
CA GLN A 108 -2.11 -9.64 -10.35
C GLN A 108 -2.79 -8.33 -10.72
N HIS A 109 -2.13 -7.45 -11.47
CA HIS A 109 -2.72 -6.19 -11.93
C HIS A 109 -3.95 -6.44 -12.82
N LYS A 110 -3.87 -7.42 -13.74
CA LYS A 110 -5.01 -7.82 -14.56
C LYS A 110 -6.20 -8.28 -13.70
N ILE A 111 -5.95 -9.12 -12.69
CA ILE A 111 -6.98 -9.57 -11.73
C ILE A 111 -7.57 -8.38 -10.98
N ALA A 112 -6.74 -7.45 -10.52
CA ALA A 112 -7.16 -6.27 -9.77
C ALA A 112 -8.02 -5.30 -10.61
N CYS A 113 -7.83 -5.28 -11.92
CA CYS A 113 -8.60 -4.45 -12.85
C CYS A 113 -9.91 -5.13 -13.27
N LEU A 114 -9.84 -6.39 -13.70
CA LEU A 114 -10.89 -7.06 -14.47
C LEU A 114 -11.52 -8.26 -13.74
N GLY A 115 -11.01 -8.62 -12.57
CA GLY A 115 -11.29 -9.88 -11.91
C GLY A 115 -10.52 -11.05 -12.52
N LYS A 116 -10.58 -12.21 -11.83
CA LYS A 116 -9.86 -13.42 -12.23
C LYS A 116 -10.20 -13.89 -13.66
N ASP A 117 -11.46 -13.71 -14.04
CA ASP A 117 -12.03 -14.21 -15.29
C ASP A 117 -12.07 -13.11 -16.37
N GLY A 118 -11.66 -11.88 -16.03
CA GLY A 118 -11.66 -10.73 -16.94
C GLY A 118 -13.03 -10.04 -17.13
N THR A 119 -14.06 -10.48 -16.41
CA THR A 119 -15.47 -10.07 -16.64
C THR A 119 -16.03 -9.09 -15.62
N SER A 120 -15.24 -8.69 -14.62
CA SER A 120 -15.69 -7.87 -13.49
C SER A 120 -14.95 -6.52 -13.42
N PRO A 121 -14.95 -5.69 -14.48
CA PRO A 121 -14.36 -4.36 -14.40
C PRO A 121 -15.16 -3.45 -13.45
N TYR A 122 -14.57 -2.33 -13.08
CA TYR A 122 -15.25 -1.30 -12.30
C TYR A 122 -14.83 0.10 -12.71
N LYS A 123 -15.69 1.05 -12.36
CA LYS A 123 -15.36 2.48 -12.42
C LYS A 123 -14.98 2.96 -11.04
N THR A 124 -14.00 3.85 -10.98
CA THR A 124 -13.60 4.50 -9.74
C THR A 124 -13.23 5.95 -10.03
N THR A 125 -13.49 6.82 -9.06
CA THR A 125 -13.20 8.25 -9.16
C THR A 125 -12.00 8.56 -8.27
N SER A 126 -10.96 9.17 -8.86
CA SER A 126 -9.75 9.59 -8.18
C SER A 126 -9.33 10.96 -8.69
N ALA A 127 -9.06 11.89 -7.78
CA ALA A 127 -8.67 13.27 -8.10
C ALA A 127 -9.63 13.96 -9.09
N GLY A 128 -10.95 13.79 -8.91
CA GLY A 128 -11.97 14.38 -9.76
C GLY A 128 -12.17 13.70 -11.12
N ALA A 129 -11.37 12.69 -11.47
CA ALA A 129 -11.50 11.92 -12.71
C ALA A 129 -12.09 10.53 -12.43
N THR A 130 -13.16 10.18 -13.15
CA THR A 130 -13.71 8.81 -13.16
C THR A 130 -13.07 8.04 -14.30
N TYR A 131 -12.52 6.87 -14.01
CA TYR A 131 -11.96 5.97 -15.02
C TYR A 131 -12.55 4.57 -14.90
N ASP A 132 -12.60 3.87 -16.03
CA ASP A 132 -12.95 2.45 -16.11
C ASP A 132 -11.66 1.63 -16.06
N THR A 133 -11.64 0.55 -15.27
CA THR A 133 -10.45 -0.29 -15.16
C THR A 133 -10.11 -1.06 -16.44
N ARG A 134 -11.00 -1.10 -17.43
CA ARG A 134 -10.67 -1.63 -18.77
C ARG A 134 -9.68 -0.75 -19.53
N ASP A 135 -9.71 0.54 -19.26
CA ASP A 135 -9.01 1.56 -20.08
C ASP A 135 -7.60 1.87 -19.55
N ILE A 136 -7.17 1.22 -18.46
CA ILE A 136 -5.85 1.45 -17.82
C ILE A 136 -4.80 0.39 -18.17
N ALA A 137 -4.94 -0.23 -19.34
CA ALA A 137 -4.07 -1.30 -19.85
C ALA A 137 -3.82 -2.44 -18.82
N PRO A 138 -4.86 -3.20 -18.42
CA PRO A 138 -4.75 -4.27 -17.43
C PRO A 138 -3.62 -5.26 -17.71
N GLY A 139 -2.76 -5.46 -16.72
CA GLY A 139 -1.59 -6.34 -16.81
C GLY A 139 -0.47 -5.89 -17.76
N LYS A 140 -0.53 -4.68 -18.34
CA LYS A 140 0.59 -4.11 -19.12
C LYS A 140 1.43 -3.21 -18.24
N LEU A 141 2.74 -3.44 -18.23
CA LEU A 141 3.67 -2.56 -17.54
C LEU A 141 3.79 -1.23 -18.30
N ARG A 142 4.14 -0.14 -17.64
CA ARG A 142 4.38 1.15 -18.31
C ARG A 142 5.46 1.07 -19.39
N MET A 143 6.50 0.27 -19.15
CA MET A 143 7.52 -0.03 -20.16
C MET A 143 6.95 -0.72 -21.41
N ASP A 144 5.86 -1.47 -21.28
CA ASP A 144 5.17 -2.14 -22.40
C ASP A 144 4.28 -1.16 -23.19
N ILE A 145 3.91 -0.02 -22.58
CA ILE A 145 3.00 0.99 -23.15
C ILE A 145 3.82 2.13 -23.79
N ALA A 146 4.95 2.47 -23.19
CA ALA A 146 5.83 3.58 -23.59
C ALA A 146 6.62 3.31 -24.89
N SER A 147 6.49 2.12 -25.49
CA SER A 147 7.08 1.76 -26.79
C SER A 147 6.31 2.32 -28.01
N GLY A 148 5.26 3.12 -27.80
CA GLY A 148 4.68 4.00 -28.82
C GLY A 148 5.45 5.32 -28.98
N PRO A 149 5.13 6.19 -29.97
CA PRO A 149 5.87 7.42 -30.29
C PRO A 149 5.83 8.53 -29.22
N LEU A 150 5.38 8.22 -28.00
CA LEU A 150 5.47 9.12 -26.85
C LEU A 150 6.89 9.10 -26.30
N THR A 151 7.78 9.79 -27.00
CA THR A 151 9.19 10.08 -26.67
C THR A 151 9.38 10.97 -25.42
N GLY A 152 8.36 11.12 -24.58
CA GLY A 152 8.43 11.84 -23.31
C GLY A 152 8.71 10.89 -22.16
N ARG A 153 9.54 11.33 -21.20
CA ARG A 153 9.57 10.70 -19.86
C ARG A 153 8.11 10.54 -19.41
N PRO A 154 7.62 9.35 -19.04
CA PRO A 154 6.30 9.22 -18.45
C PRO A 154 6.30 10.02 -17.15
N THR A 155 5.85 11.27 -17.22
CA THR A 155 5.70 12.15 -16.07
C THR A 155 4.55 11.61 -15.27
N VAL A 156 4.82 11.20 -14.04
CA VAL A 156 3.76 10.88 -13.10
C VAL A 156 3.70 12.01 -12.11
N GLU A 157 2.68 12.83 -12.30
CA GLU A 157 2.29 13.80 -11.31
C GLU A 157 1.72 13.02 -10.11
N VAL A 158 2.59 12.72 -9.15
CA VAL A 158 2.16 12.23 -7.85
C VAL A 158 1.78 13.44 -7.02
N ASN A 159 0.54 13.90 -7.23
CA ASN A 159 0.00 15.04 -6.48
C ASN A 159 -0.19 14.68 -5.01
N GLY A 160 0.76 15.12 -4.20
CA GLY A 160 0.55 15.29 -2.76
C GLY A 160 -0.31 16.52 -2.50
N SER A 161 -1.02 16.54 -1.38
CA SER A 161 -1.58 17.81 -0.89
C SER A 161 -0.43 18.77 -0.57
N ALA A 162 -0.69 20.09 -0.63
CA ALA A 162 0.31 21.11 -0.27
C ALA A 162 0.96 20.85 1.11
N ASN A 163 0.19 20.30 2.06
CA ASN A 163 0.69 19.92 3.38
C ASN A 163 1.63 18.71 3.31
N SER A 164 1.35 17.73 2.44
CA SER A 164 2.21 16.56 2.24
C SER A 164 3.54 16.97 1.62
N VAL A 165 3.52 17.84 0.62
CA VAL A 165 4.74 18.33 -0.04
C VAL A 165 5.58 19.21 0.89
N ARG A 166 4.95 20.13 1.64
CA ARG A 166 5.67 20.90 2.66
C ARG A 166 6.34 20.01 3.70
N ARG A 167 5.64 18.98 4.17
CA ARG A 167 6.22 17.98 5.09
C ARG A 167 7.42 17.26 4.48
N LEU A 168 7.35 16.84 3.22
CA LEU A 168 8.48 16.19 2.54
C LEU A 168 9.69 17.12 2.47
N LYS A 169 9.50 18.39 2.09
CA LYS A 169 10.58 19.39 2.07
C LYS A 169 11.20 19.58 3.45
N THR A 170 10.39 19.72 4.50
CA THR A 170 10.89 19.83 5.88
C THR A 170 11.73 18.62 6.29
N LEU A 171 11.31 17.40 5.93
CA LEU A 171 12.06 16.17 6.22
C LEU A 171 13.41 16.12 5.49
N LEU A 172 13.52 16.79 4.34
CA LEU A 172 14.75 16.91 3.55
C LEU A 172 15.63 18.10 3.99
N GLY A 173 15.20 18.88 4.98
CA GLY A 173 15.87 20.13 5.34
C GLY A 173 15.76 21.23 4.27
N LEU A 174 14.81 21.11 3.36
CA LEU A 174 14.54 22.09 2.30
C LEU A 174 13.55 23.16 2.79
N ASP A 175 13.62 24.33 2.16
CA ASP A 175 12.69 25.43 2.44
C ASP A 175 11.28 25.07 1.91
N PRO A 176 10.26 24.94 2.78
CA PRO A 176 8.93 24.50 2.38
C PRO A 176 8.26 25.43 1.38
N ASP A 177 8.62 26.72 1.39
CA ASP A 177 7.95 27.78 0.63
C ASP A 177 8.71 28.17 -0.65
N LYS A 178 9.85 27.53 -0.93
CA LYS A 178 10.60 27.72 -2.18
C LYS A 178 10.38 26.58 -3.17
N ARG A 179 10.55 26.89 -4.45
CA ARG A 179 10.66 25.85 -5.49
C ARG A 179 12.01 25.16 -5.33
N GLU A 180 11.99 23.84 -5.27
CA GLU A 180 13.17 23.01 -5.03
C GLU A 180 13.16 21.83 -5.99
N ASN A 181 14.36 21.42 -6.44
CA ASN A 181 14.55 20.23 -7.25
C ASN A 181 15.54 19.33 -6.54
N TRP A 182 15.23 18.03 -6.47
CA TRP A 182 16.17 17.04 -5.93
C TRP A 182 16.02 15.72 -6.69
N LYS A 183 16.93 14.79 -6.41
CA LYS A 183 16.88 13.43 -6.95
C LYS A 183 16.63 12.46 -5.82
N VAL A 184 15.86 11.42 -6.09
CA VAL A 184 15.79 10.28 -5.16
C VAL A 184 16.89 9.32 -5.53
N GLU A 185 18.01 9.45 -4.85
CA GLU A 185 19.18 8.61 -5.07
C GLU A 185 18.92 7.21 -4.50
N MET A 186 19.01 6.19 -5.34
CA MET A 186 18.91 4.79 -4.94
C MET A 186 20.31 4.20 -4.95
N PRO A 187 21.00 4.03 -3.81
CA PRO A 187 22.43 3.69 -3.78
C PRO A 187 22.80 2.42 -4.56
N HIS A 188 21.86 1.49 -4.69
CA HIS A 188 22.02 0.23 -5.41
C HIS A 188 21.80 0.35 -6.93
N LEU A 189 21.36 1.52 -7.40
CA LEU A 189 21.20 1.83 -8.82
C LEU A 189 22.28 2.83 -9.22
N GLY A 190 22.81 2.69 -10.43
CA GLY A 190 23.69 3.72 -11.02
C GLY A 190 22.97 5.07 -11.12
N SER A 191 23.71 6.17 -10.98
CA SER A 191 23.17 7.54 -10.92
C SER A 191 22.35 7.96 -12.15
N GLN A 192 22.58 7.31 -13.30
CA GLN A 192 21.79 7.48 -14.52
C GLN A 192 20.33 7.01 -14.39
N HIS A 193 20.00 6.27 -13.33
CA HIS A 193 18.67 5.68 -13.12
C HIS A 193 17.82 6.46 -12.11
N TYR A 194 18.36 7.50 -11.47
CA TYR A 194 17.64 8.21 -10.41
C TYR A 194 16.46 9.01 -10.97
N PRO A 195 15.25 8.85 -10.41
CA PRO A 195 14.12 9.70 -10.75
C PRO A 195 14.42 11.14 -10.32
N ASP A 196 14.06 12.08 -11.19
CA ASP A 196 14.07 13.49 -10.84
C ASP A 196 12.81 13.82 -10.03
N VAL A 197 12.93 14.76 -9.10
CA VAL A 197 11.81 15.36 -8.38
C VAL A 197 11.85 16.87 -8.52
N VAL A 198 10.69 17.45 -8.84
CA VAL A 198 10.49 18.89 -8.88
C VAL A 198 9.33 19.23 -7.96
N ALA A 199 9.56 20.04 -6.93
CA ALA A 199 8.49 20.57 -6.10
C ALA A 199 8.41 22.09 -6.22
N ASP A 200 7.21 22.61 -6.44
CA ASP A 200 6.98 24.05 -6.52
C ASP A 200 6.69 24.67 -5.15
N ALA A 201 6.63 26.00 -5.10
CA ALA A 201 6.32 26.77 -3.90
C ALA A 201 4.85 26.64 -3.47
N HIS A 202 3.97 26.18 -4.36
CA HIS A 202 2.54 26.03 -4.09
C HIS A 202 2.20 24.69 -3.43
N GLY A 203 3.21 23.86 -3.18
CA GLY A 203 3.05 22.56 -2.54
C GLY A 203 2.60 21.48 -3.51
N ASN A 204 2.86 21.65 -4.80
CA ASN A 204 2.80 20.56 -5.77
C ASN A 204 4.18 19.92 -5.89
N ALA A 205 4.23 18.60 -6.05
CA ALA A 205 5.45 17.88 -6.33
C ALA A 205 5.23 16.92 -7.49
N MET A 206 6.17 16.94 -8.43
CA MET A 206 6.22 16.04 -9.57
C MET A 206 7.35 15.06 -9.37
N HIS A 207 7.02 13.77 -9.42
CA HIS A 207 7.98 12.68 -9.45
C HIS A 207 8.12 12.17 -10.88
N PHE A 208 9.31 12.31 -11.44
CA PHE A 208 9.57 11.82 -12.79
C PHE A 208 9.96 10.36 -12.69
N SER A 209 9.04 9.47 -13.09
CA SER A 209 9.34 8.03 -13.16
C SER A 209 10.60 7.78 -13.98
N PRO A 210 11.34 6.70 -13.67
CA PRO A 210 12.48 6.28 -14.47
C PRO A 210 12.10 6.17 -15.94
N ARG A 211 13.04 6.48 -16.84
CA ARG A 211 12.85 6.28 -18.28
C ARG A 211 12.58 4.80 -18.57
N ALA A 212 11.86 4.51 -19.66
CA ALA A 212 11.44 3.16 -20.00
C ALA A 212 12.62 2.16 -20.06
N GLU A 213 13.75 2.60 -20.61
CA GLU A 213 15.01 1.83 -20.67
C GLU A 213 15.60 1.49 -19.29
N ASN A 214 15.27 2.30 -18.27
CA ASN A 214 15.76 2.15 -16.90
C ASN A 214 14.78 1.38 -16.00
N MET A 215 13.51 1.28 -16.38
CA MET A 215 12.48 0.65 -15.55
C MET A 215 12.77 -0.84 -15.27
N ALA A 216 13.41 -1.54 -16.20
CA ALA A 216 13.74 -2.96 -16.04
C ALA A 216 14.59 -3.22 -14.79
N VAL A 217 15.59 -2.36 -14.53
CA VAL A 217 16.50 -2.49 -13.37
C VAL A 217 15.75 -2.38 -12.05
N PHE A 218 14.74 -1.50 -11.96
CA PHE A 218 13.92 -1.37 -10.76
C PHE A 218 13.12 -2.65 -10.47
N PHE A 219 12.59 -3.30 -11.51
CA PHE A 219 11.79 -4.52 -11.34
C PHE A 219 12.64 -5.76 -11.09
N GLU A 220 13.84 -5.81 -11.67
CA GLU A 220 14.84 -6.83 -11.36
C GLU A 220 15.20 -6.77 -9.88
N GLN A 221 15.59 -5.59 -9.39
CA GLN A 221 15.94 -5.38 -7.99
C GLN A 221 14.77 -5.61 -7.03
N ALA A 222 13.57 -5.13 -7.35
CA ALA A 222 12.38 -5.45 -6.55
C ALA A 222 12.07 -6.96 -6.55
N GLY A 223 12.35 -7.66 -7.66
CA GLY A 223 12.22 -9.11 -7.77
C GLY A 223 13.21 -9.87 -6.90
N GLU A 224 14.48 -9.43 -6.87
CA GLU A 224 15.53 -10.00 -6.01
C GLU A 224 15.18 -9.85 -4.52
N LEU A 225 14.76 -8.66 -4.09
CA LEU A 225 14.32 -8.45 -2.71
C LEU A 225 13.11 -9.32 -2.36
N MET A 226 12.14 -9.45 -3.28
CA MET A 226 10.98 -10.31 -3.06
C MET A 226 11.37 -11.79 -3.00
N ALA A 227 12.32 -12.25 -3.81
CA ALA A 227 12.85 -13.61 -3.74
C ALA A 227 13.53 -13.88 -2.40
N ALA A 228 14.36 -12.95 -1.91
CA ALA A 228 14.95 -13.04 -0.58
C ALA A 228 13.89 -13.12 0.54
N LEU A 229 12.81 -12.34 0.43
CA LEU A 229 11.67 -12.45 1.35
C LEU A 229 10.99 -13.81 1.26
N GLN A 230 10.82 -14.38 0.07
CA GLN A 230 10.25 -15.72 -0.12
C GLN A 230 11.07 -16.81 0.57
N ASP A 231 12.39 -16.70 0.62
CA ASP A 231 13.24 -17.69 1.30
C ASP A 231 13.02 -17.73 2.81
N THR A 232 12.50 -16.63 3.37
CA THR A 232 12.20 -16.56 4.79
C THR A 232 10.81 -17.07 5.18
N ARG A 233 9.98 -17.48 4.21
CA ARG A 233 8.54 -17.80 4.42
C ARG A 233 8.21 -18.84 5.51
N TRP A 234 9.19 -19.64 5.92
CA TRP A 234 9.04 -20.68 6.95
C TRP A 234 9.65 -20.30 8.31
N LEU A 235 10.34 -19.15 8.37
CA LEU A 235 11.09 -18.74 9.54
C LEU A 235 10.20 -17.91 10.49
N PRO A 236 10.26 -18.16 11.81
CA PRO A 236 9.56 -17.37 12.82
C PRO A 236 10.33 -16.06 13.11
N LEU A 237 10.49 -15.21 12.09
CA LEU A 237 11.35 -14.00 12.10
C LEU A 237 11.01 -13.01 13.22
N ARG A 238 9.78 -13.05 13.77
CA ARG A 238 9.31 -12.17 14.84
C ARG A 238 10.16 -12.19 16.12
N ARG A 239 10.84 -13.31 16.41
CA ARG A 239 11.52 -13.53 17.70
C ARG A 239 12.97 -13.07 17.74
N VAL A 240 13.62 -12.86 16.59
CA VAL A 240 15.04 -12.52 16.52
C VAL A 240 15.18 -11.05 16.08
N PRO A 241 15.70 -10.14 16.94
CA PRO A 241 15.73 -8.71 16.64
C PRO A 241 16.44 -8.33 15.34
N SER A 242 17.60 -8.92 15.04
CA SER A 242 18.37 -8.65 13.82
C SER A 242 17.59 -9.04 12.57
N VAL A 243 16.97 -10.22 12.61
CA VAL A 243 16.15 -10.77 11.53
C VAL A 243 14.89 -9.94 11.29
N ARG A 244 14.27 -9.44 12.37
CA ARG A 244 13.16 -8.49 12.27
C ARG A 244 13.59 -7.17 11.62
N SER A 245 14.76 -6.63 11.96
CA SER A 245 15.26 -5.40 11.31
C SER A 245 15.45 -5.64 9.82
N TRP A 246 16.15 -6.73 9.47
CA TRP A 246 16.34 -7.14 8.09
C TRP A 246 15.00 -7.23 7.33
N LEU A 247 14.00 -7.93 7.88
CA LEU A 247 12.68 -8.05 7.24
C LEU A 247 12.03 -6.69 6.95
N VAL A 248 12.04 -5.79 7.93
CA VAL A 248 11.41 -4.47 7.80
C VAL A 248 12.18 -3.59 6.81
N ASP A 249 13.50 -3.69 6.80
CA ASP A 249 14.37 -2.95 5.88
C ASP A 249 14.21 -3.43 4.45
N THR A 250 14.24 -4.75 4.23
CA THR A 250 14.01 -5.36 2.92
C THR A 250 12.61 -5.02 2.38
N LEU A 251 11.58 -5.02 3.24
CA LEU A 251 10.23 -4.61 2.83
C LEU A 251 10.14 -3.12 2.49
N SER A 252 10.85 -2.27 3.22
CA SER A 252 10.95 -0.85 2.92
C SER A 252 11.59 -0.64 1.55
N ASP A 253 12.75 -1.24 1.31
CA ASP A 253 13.51 -1.09 0.07
C ASP A 253 12.72 -1.65 -1.13
N TYR A 254 12.09 -2.81 -0.94
CA TYR A 254 11.16 -3.40 -1.91
C TYR A 254 10.02 -2.44 -2.27
N TYR A 255 9.33 -1.91 -1.25
CA TYR A 255 8.19 -1.04 -1.47
C TYR A 255 8.64 0.24 -2.18
N GLN A 256 9.77 0.83 -1.77
CA GLN A 256 10.28 2.03 -2.40
C GLN A 256 10.63 1.84 -3.88
N LEU A 257 11.40 0.80 -4.20
CA LEU A 257 11.77 0.47 -5.58
C LEU A 257 10.53 0.25 -6.44
N ALA A 258 9.55 -0.49 -5.94
CA ALA A 258 8.32 -0.76 -6.68
C ALA A 258 7.45 0.48 -6.89
N ILE A 259 7.44 1.41 -5.93
CA ILE A 259 6.73 2.69 -6.02
C ILE A 259 7.39 3.61 -7.04
N VAL A 260 8.71 3.77 -6.97
CA VAL A 260 9.47 4.60 -7.90
C VAL A 260 9.42 4.04 -9.31
N GLY A 261 9.58 2.73 -9.46
CA GLY A 261 9.45 2.03 -10.74
C GLY A 261 8.05 2.12 -11.33
N LEU A 262 7.02 2.30 -10.50
CA LEU A 262 5.64 2.56 -10.87
C LEU A 262 5.13 1.68 -12.03
N PRO A 263 5.00 0.35 -11.81
CA PRO A 263 4.82 -0.62 -12.90
C PRO A 263 3.59 -0.37 -13.78
N PHE A 264 2.50 0.17 -13.23
CA PHE A 264 1.21 0.27 -13.91
C PHE A 264 0.69 1.69 -14.04
N VAL A 265 -0.26 1.87 -14.96
CA VAL A 265 -1.11 3.06 -15.01
C VAL A 265 -2.24 2.84 -13.99
N ARG A 266 -2.15 3.50 -12.83
CA ARG A 266 -3.05 3.34 -11.66
C ARG A 266 -2.89 2.01 -10.91
N ILE A 267 -3.61 1.87 -9.78
CA ILE A 267 -3.72 0.68 -8.92
C ILE A 267 -2.43 0.19 -8.22
N ASN A 268 -1.24 0.73 -8.56
CA ASN A 268 0.05 0.36 -7.96
C ASN A 268 0.02 0.31 -6.43
N GLN A 269 -0.50 1.36 -5.79
CA GLN A 269 -0.36 1.57 -4.36
C GLN A 269 -1.00 0.45 -3.53
N SER A 270 -2.24 0.12 -3.85
CA SER A 270 -3.00 -0.91 -3.14
C SER A 270 -2.39 -2.31 -3.33
N LEU A 271 -1.85 -2.59 -4.51
CA LEU A 271 -1.20 -3.87 -4.80
C LEU A 271 0.10 -4.02 -4.01
N LEU A 272 0.99 -3.03 -4.11
CA LEU A 272 2.30 -3.06 -3.47
C LEU A 272 2.19 -3.07 -1.94
N MET A 273 1.26 -2.29 -1.38
CA MET A 273 0.98 -2.37 0.06
C MET A 273 0.33 -3.71 0.44
N GLY A 274 -0.45 -4.31 -0.45
CA GLY A 274 -0.95 -5.68 -0.31
C GLY A 274 0.19 -6.70 -0.16
N HIS A 275 1.28 -6.55 -0.92
CA HIS A 275 2.47 -7.40 -0.80
C HIS A 275 3.14 -7.23 0.57
N VAL A 276 3.42 -5.98 0.94
CA VAL A 276 4.04 -5.63 2.23
C VAL A 276 3.25 -6.24 3.37
N ASN A 277 1.94 -5.99 3.41
CA ASN A 277 1.08 -6.46 4.48
C ASN A 277 0.95 -7.99 4.50
N TYR A 278 0.91 -8.64 3.34
CA TYR A 278 0.92 -10.09 3.29
C TYR A 278 2.16 -10.68 3.95
N VAL A 279 3.35 -10.15 3.62
CA VAL A 279 4.62 -10.62 4.18
C VAL A 279 4.71 -10.32 5.68
N LEU A 280 4.37 -9.10 6.11
CA LEU A 280 4.30 -8.75 7.53
C LEU A 280 3.40 -9.72 8.31
N MET A 281 2.21 -10.00 7.80
CA MET A 281 1.25 -10.89 8.44
C MET A 281 1.71 -12.34 8.46
N LEU A 282 2.39 -12.80 7.40
CA LEU A 282 3.01 -14.13 7.37
C LEU A 282 4.01 -14.31 8.53
N HIS A 283 4.75 -13.26 8.87
CA HIS A 283 5.70 -13.26 9.99
C HIS A 283 5.07 -12.80 11.32
N GLY A 284 3.75 -12.69 11.40
CA GLY A 284 3.02 -12.43 12.64
C GLY A 284 3.07 -10.98 13.12
N PHE A 285 3.34 -10.04 12.23
CA PHE A 285 3.14 -8.60 12.43
C PHE A 285 1.70 -8.21 12.08
N GLU A 286 1.25 -7.13 12.70
CA GLU A 286 0.05 -6.39 12.31
C GLU A 286 0.35 -5.62 11.01
N PRO A 287 -0.61 -5.56 10.07
CA PRO A 287 -0.46 -4.81 8.83
C PRO A 287 -0.40 -3.30 9.10
N ILE A 288 0.18 -2.57 8.15
CA ILE A 288 0.27 -1.11 8.16
C ILE A 288 -0.63 -0.50 7.09
N GLU A 289 -1.10 0.72 7.35
CA GLU A 289 -1.79 1.53 6.35
C GLU A 289 -0.77 2.16 5.40
N HIS A 290 -1.06 2.23 4.09
CA HIS A 290 -0.15 2.91 3.17
C HIS A 290 -0.12 4.43 3.41
N GLY A 291 -1.21 5.07 3.83
CA GLY A 291 -1.26 6.51 4.15
C GLY A 291 -0.47 7.37 3.15
N LEU A 292 0.51 8.12 3.68
CA LEU A 292 1.46 8.93 2.90
C LEU A 292 2.75 8.17 2.51
N LEU A 293 2.91 6.89 2.88
CA LEU A 293 4.13 6.11 2.61
C LEU A 293 4.46 6.05 1.13
N TYR A 294 3.46 6.11 0.24
CA TYR A 294 3.73 6.11 -1.18
C TYR A 294 4.35 7.43 -1.68
N LEU A 295 3.94 8.56 -1.10
CA LEU A 295 4.57 9.85 -1.38
C LEU A 295 5.99 9.82 -0.82
N GLU A 296 6.14 9.40 0.43
CA GLU A 296 7.45 9.32 1.08
C GLU A 296 8.41 8.40 0.33
N ALA A 297 7.93 7.24 -0.15
CA ALA A 297 8.70 6.33 -0.98
C ALA A 297 9.13 6.97 -2.31
N ALA A 298 8.21 7.71 -2.96
CA ALA A 298 8.50 8.37 -4.22
C ALA A 298 9.43 9.57 -4.09
N PHE A 299 9.50 10.22 -2.92
CA PHE A 299 10.12 11.54 -2.78
C PHE A 299 11.33 11.59 -1.83
N LEU A 300 11.52 10.61 -0.94
CA LEU A 300 12.59 10.67 0.07
C LEU A 300 13.76 9.74 -0.30
N PRO A 301 15.01 10.08 0.10
CA PRO A 301 16.13 9.16 0.05
C PRO A 301 15.85 7.86 0.82
N PRO A 302 16.44 6.72 0.42
CA PRO A 302 16.15 5.42 1.01
C PRO A 302 16.32 5.33 2.52
N ASP A 303 17.39 5.91 3.07
CA ASP A 303 17.63 5.84 4.52
C ASP A 303 16.54 6.56 5.32
N LEU A 304 16.10 7.72 4.84
CA LEU A 304 15.03 8.49 5.47
C LEU A 304 13.67 7.81 5.28
N PHE A 305 13.42 7.24 4.10
CA PHE A 305 12.20 6.45 3.87
C PHE A 305 12.15 5.22 4.78
N ARG A 306 13.25 4.47 4.89
CA ARG A 306 13.37 3.28 5.75
C ARG A 306 13.09 3.59 7.21
N GLN A 307 13.59 4.71 7.70
CA GLN A 307 13.27 5.23 9.02
C GLN A 307 11.76 5.45 9.24
N ILE A 308 11.10 6.12 8.30
CA ILE A 308 9.65 6.37 8.37
C ILE A 308 8.85 5.07 8.29
N PHE A 309 9.24 4.17 7.38
CA PHE A 309 8.60 2.87 7.19
C PHE A 309 8.72 1.99 8.45
N ARG A 310 9.90 1.89 9.06
CA ARG A 310 10.10 1.24 10.37
C ARG A 310 9.17 1.84 11.42
N GLY A 311 9.08 3.16 11.47
CA GLY A 311 8.16 3.88 12.36
C GLY A 311 6.70 3.46 12.16
N ALA A 312 6.24 3.29 10.92
CA ALA A 312 4.90 2.81 10.60
C ALA A 312 4.67 1.38 11.11
N VAL A 313 5.62 0.46 10.84
CA VAL A 313 5.55 -0.93 11.30
C VAL A 313 5.52 -1.00 12.83
N TYR A 314 6.38 -0.26 13.52
CA TYR A 314 6.48 -0.30 14.99
C TYR A 314 5.26 0.33 15.68
N ARG A 315 4.65 1.37 15.09
CA ARG A 315 3.38 1.92 15.59
C ARG A 315 2.24 0.91 15.49
N ALA A 316 2.16 0.15 14.39
CA ALA A 316 1.16 -0.91 14.25
C ALA A 316 1.46 -2.13 15.15
N ASN A 317 2.71 -2.29 15.59
CA ASN A 317 3.20 -3.45 16.34
C ASN A 317 3.81 -3.03 17.71
N PRO A 318 3.01 -2.49 18.65
CA PRO A 318 3.53 -1.91 19.90
C PRO A 318 4.22 -2.91 20.84
N TRP A 319 3.99 -4.21 20.63
CA TRP A 319 4.69 -5.29 21.34
C TRP A 319 6.18 -5.40 20.97
N ILE A 320 6.66 -4.68 19.95
CA ILE A 320 8.08 -4.53 19.63
C ILE A 320 8.71 -3.56 20.64
N PRO A 321 9.71 -4.01 21.44
CA PRO A 321 10.32 -3.18 22.48
C PRO A 321 10.92 -1.88 21.93
N VAL A 322 10.80 -0.80 22.72
CA VAL A 322 11.28 0.55 22.38
C VAL A 322 12.81 0.62 22.22
N ALA A 323 13.57 -0.24 22.91
CA ALA A 323 15.03 -0.31 22.75
C ALA A 323 15.48 -0.71 21.33
N HIS A 324 14.57 -1.18 20.48
CA HIS A 324 14.81 -1.43 19.06
C HIS A 324 14.20 -0.37 18.15
N ARG A 325 13.63 0.71 18.70
CA ARG A 325 13.16 1.88 17.96
C ARG A 325 14.31 2.86 17.93
N ASP A 326 14.77 3.18 16.73
CA ASP A 326 15.86 4.12 16.52
C ASP A 326 15.51 5.46 17.19
N PRO A 327 16.26 5.92 18.21
CA PRO A 327 15.90 7.10 18.99
C PRO A 327 16.00 8.41 18.18
N ALA A 328 16.62 8.37 17.00
CA ALA A 328 16.79 9.52 16.12
C ALA A 328 15.58 9.79 15.20
N LEU A 329 14.50 9.00 15.27
CA LEU A 329 13.34 9.22 14.40
C LEU A 329 12.70 10.57 14.72
N PRO A 330 12.58 11.50 13.76
CA PRO A 330 11.83 12.73 13.98
C PRO A 330 10.40 12.36 14.39
N PRO A 331 9.79 13.06 15.37
CA PRO A 331 8.42 12.80 15.76
C PRO A 331 7.53 12.92 14.52
N VAL A 332 6.97 11.78 14.08
CA VAL A 332 5.99 11.78 13.01
C VAL A 332 4.74 12.42 13.59
N PHE A 333 4.58 13.73 13.35
CA PHE A 333 3.38 14.46 13.69
C PHE A 333 2.21 13.80 12.97
N VAL A 334 1.33 13.19 13.75
CA VAL A 334 0.02 12.77 13.28
C VAL A 334 -0.71 14.08 12.95
N ALA A 335 -0.86 14.37 11.66
CA ALA A 335 -1.84 15.36 11.23
C ALA A 335 -3.19 14.89 11.79
N ARG A 336 -3.68 15.58 12.83
CA ARG A 336 -4.97 15.27 13.47
C ARG A 336 -6.10 15.72 12.57
#